data_AF-A0A1H6JKZ1-F1
#
_entry.id   AF-A0A1H6JKZ1-F1
#
_cell.length_a   1.000
_cell.length_b   1.000
_cell.length_c   1.000
_cell.angle_alpha   90.00
_cell.angle_beta   90.00
_cell.angle_gamma   90.00
#
_symmetry.space_group_name_H-M   'P 1'
#
loop_
_entity.id
_entity.type
_entity.pdbx_description
1 polymer ?
#
loop_
_entity_poly.entity_id
_entity_poly.type
_entity_poly.pdbx_seq_one_letter_code
_entity_poly.pdbx_strand_id
1 'polypeptide(L)'
;METDILPFRLGMQYENWEFDLKPIDSRIKGYDSYIYIKEITIFGIKPRKIELIFYWELLVTIILDFNNSDLPGVQKLSLIGYKQVNHYFYKSDIKINSQIYHSLLC
;
A
#
# COMPACT_ATOMS: atom_id res chain seq x y z
N MET A 1 -16.49 12.09 -8.88
CA MET A 1 -15.83 12.78 -7.76
C MET A 1 -14.84 11.79 -7.17
N GLU A 2 -13.55 11.93 -7.51
CA GLU A 2 -12.49 11.13 -6.87
C GLU A 2 -12.37 11.60 -5.42
N THR A 3 -12.93 10.84 -4.48
CA THR A 3 -12.50 10.93 -3.08
C THR A 3 -11.13 10.26 -3.02
N ASP A 4 -10.06 11.03 -3.16
CA ASP A 4 -8.71 10.57 -2.85
C ASP A 4 -8.61 10.32 -1.35
N ILE A 5 -9.09 9.16 -0.92
CA ILE A 5 -9.00 8.67 0.46
C ILE A 5 -7.52 8.45 0.84
N LEU A 6 -6.65 8.35 -0.16
CA LEU A 6 -5.21 8.14 -0.03
C LEU A 6 -4.45 9.12 -0.92
N PRO A 7 -3.32 9.66 -0.45
CA PRO A 7 -2.46 10.52 -1.26
C PRO A 7 -1.62 9.73 -2.29
N PHE A 8 -1.88 8.43 -2.47
CA PHE A 8 -1.07 7.52 -3.28
C PHE A 8 -1.82 7.05 -4.51
N ARG A 9 -1.18 7.14 -5.68
CA ARG A 9 -1.64 6.53 -6.93
C ARG A 9 -0.48 5.83 -7.60
N LEU A 10 -0.73 4.66 -8.20
CA LEU A 10 0.29 3.94 -8.95
C LEU A 10 0.84 4.84 -10.08
N GLY A 11 2.15 4.79 -10.31
CA GLY A 11 2.86 5.62 -11.28
C GLY A 11 3.28 7.00 -10.76
N MET A 12 2.94 7.37 -9.53
CA MET A 12 3.49 8.57 -8.89
C MET A 12 4.98 8.41 -8.56
N GLN A 13 5.70 9.53 -8.56
CA GLN A 13 7.15 9.56 -8.32
C GLN A 13 7.50 9.47 -6.83
N TYR A 14 8.62 8.83 -6.51
CA TYR A 14 9.20 8.69 -5.18
C TYR A 14 9.41 10.05 -4.49
N GLU A 15 9.91 11.03 -5.24
CA GLU A 15 10.20 12.40 -4.76
C GLU A 15 9.00 13.07 -4.07
N ASN A 16 7.76 12.67 -4.41
CA ASN A 16 6.55 13.18 -3.74
C ASN A 16 6.53 12.89 -2.23
N TRP A 17 7.24 11.86 -1.77
CA TRP A 17 7.22 11.38 -0.39
C TRP A 17 8.61 11.06 0.16
N GLU A 18 9.70 11.43 -0.50
CA GLU A 18 11.08 11.11 -0.09
C GLU A 18 11.32 11.32 1.41
N PHE A 19 10.87 12.47 1.95
CA PHE A 19 11.02 12.82 3.38
C PHE A 19 10.01 12.14 4.32
N ASP A 20 8.98 11.51 3.78
CA ASP A 20 7.92 10.81 4.51
C ASP A 20 8.07 9.28 4.44
N LEU A 21 9.18 8.80 3.86
CA LEU A 21 9.43 7.38 3.64
C LEU A 21 10.61 6.89 4.46
N LYS A 22 10.37 5.81 5.22
CA LYS A 22 11.43 5.07 5.91
C LYS A 22 11.78 3.81 5.11
N PRO A 23 13.02 3.63 4.65
CA PRO A 23 13.42 2.42 3.93
C PRO A 23 13.35 1.19 4.81
N ILE A 24 12.99 0.05 4.21
CA ILE A 24 12.99 -1.28 4.81
C ILE A 24 13.57 -2.29 3.82
N ASP A 25 13.81 -3.52 4.29
CA ASP A 25 14.20 -4.61 3.39
C ASP A 25 13.16 -4.78 2.28
N SER A 26 13.66 -4.93 1.05
CA SER A 26 12.84 -5.11 -0.13
C SER A 26 11.94 -6.34 0.03
N ARG A 27 10.62 -6.13 0.03
CA ARG A 27 9.65 -7.23 0.03
C ARG A 27 9.81 -8.11 -1.20
N ILE A 28 10.03 -7.49 -2.36
CA ILE A 28 10.24 -8.16 -3.64
C ILE A 28 11.63 -7.80 -4.16
N LYS A 29 12.40 -8.80 -4.59
CA LYS A 29 13.74 -8.60 -5.14
C LYS A 29 13.69 -7.73 -6.41
N GLY A 30 14.55 -6.70 -6.46
CA GLY A 30 14.62 -5.75 -7.58
C GLY A 30 13.66 -4.57 -7.47
N TYR A 31 13.02 -4.39 -6.31
CA TYR A 31 12.16 -3.27 -5.98
C TYR A 31 12.57 -2.70 -4.62
N ASP A 32 12.23 -1.44 -4.38
CA ASP A 32 12.54 -0.76 -3.13
C ASP A 32 11.27 -0.62 -2.29
N SER A 33 11.33 -1.02 -1.02
CA SER A 33 10.19 -1.04 -0.12
C SER A 33 10.38 0.01 0.98
N TYR A 34 9.33 0.79 1.22
CA TYR A 34 9.36 1.89 2.18
C TYR A 34 8.10 1.89 3.03
N ILE A 35 8.23 2.32 4.28
CA ILE A 35 7.10 2.62 5.15
C ILE A 35 6.79 4.10 5.09
N TYR A 36 5.53 4.44 4.80
CA TYR A 36 5.05 5.81 4.91
C TYR A 36 4.82 6.16 6.37
N ILE A 37 5.48 7.23 6.85
CA ILE A 37 5.55 7.55 8.28
C ILE A 37 4.49 8.55 8.75
N LYS A 38 3.85 9.29 7.82
CA LYS A 38 2.78 10.23 8.19
C LYS A 38 1.51 9.48 8.55
N GLU A 39 0.79 10.04 9.51
CA GLU A 39 -0.49 9.50 9.96
C GLU A 39 -1.60 9.90 8.99
N ILE A 40 -2.28 8.91 8.43
CA ILE A 40 -3.51 9.11 7.64
C ILE A 40 -4.58 8.11 8.08
N THR A 41 -5.84 8.49 7.87
CA THR A 41 -7.00 7.64 8.18
C THR A 41 -7.76 7.30 6.91
N ILE A 42 -8.17 6.04 6.79
CA ILE A 42 -8.91 5.49 5.66
C ILE A 42 -10.29 5.12 6.18
N PHE A 43 -11.33 5.84 5.74
CA PHE A 43 -12.70 5.70 6.27
C PHE A 43 -12.78 5.85 7.81
N GLY A 44 -11.94 6.72 8.38
CA GLY A 44 -11.86 6.94 9.82
C GLY A 44 -11.03 5.90 10.59
N ILE A 45 -10.40 4.95 9.90
CA ILE A 45 -9.56 3.89 10.49
C ILE A 45 -8.09 4.17 10.17
N LYS A 46 -7.22 4.12 11.19
CA LYS A 46 -5.77 4.25 11.02
C LYS A 46 -5.16 2.89 10.66
N PRO A 47 -4.47 2.75 9.52
CA PRO A 47 -3.69 1.55 9.23
C PRO A 47 -2.56 1.36 10.26
N ARG A 48 -2.22 0.12 10.57
CA ARG A 48 -1.02 -0.23 11.35
C ARG A 48 0.26 0.17 10.62
N LYS A 49 0.27 -0.10 9.32
CA LYS A 49 1.41 0.13 8.43
C LYS A 49 0.91 0.47 7.03
N ILE A 50 1.61 1.37 6.37
CA ILE A 50 1.47 1.65 4.95
C ILE A 50 2.83 1.40 4.32
N GLU A 51 2.89 0.44 3.41
CA GLU A 51 4.09 0.10 2.66
C GLU A 51 3.91 0.50 1.20
N LEU A 52 4.86 1.29 0.71
CA LEU A 52 4.95 1.72 -0.67
C LEU A 52 6.14 1.02 -1.32
N ILE A 53 5.92 0.42 -2.48
CA ILE A 53 6.95 -0.30 -3.22
C ILE A 53 7.16 0.40 -4.55
N PHE A 54 8.42 0.71 -4.83
CA PHE A 54 8.84 1.43 -6.00
C PHE A 54 9.66 0.54 -6.93
N TYR A 55 9.51 0.79 -8.23
CA TYR A 55 10.42 0.31 -9.25
C TYR A 55 11.09 1.53 -9.85
N TRP A 56 12.39 1.69 -9.56
CA TRP A 56 13.07 2.99 -9.76
C TRP A 56 12.28 4.07 -9.02
N GLU A 57 11.95 5.18 -9.70
CA GLU A 57 11.23 6.29 -9.07
C GLU A 57 9.71 6.10 -9.05
N LEU A 58 9.14 5.03 -9.62
CA LEU A 58 7.69 4.90 -9.79
C LEU A 58 7.04 4.00 -8.74
N LEU A 59 5.98 4.50 -8.10
CA LEU A 59 5.16 3.73 -7.18
C LEU A 59 4.41 2.63 -7.93
N VAL A 60 4.75 1.37 -7.66
CA VAL A 60 4.15 0.21 -8.34
C VAL A 60 3.30 -0.64 -7.42
N THR A 61 3.38 -0.48 -6.10
CA THR A 61 2.47 -1.15 -5.16
C THR A 61 2.22 -0.32 -3.91
N ILE A 62 0.97 -0.32 -3.45
CA ILE A 62 0.52 0.21 -2.16
C ILE A 62 0.01 -0.98 -1.34
N ILE A 63 0.49 -1.14 -0.12
CA ILE A 63 0.02 -2.16 0.83
C ILE A 63 -0.40 -1.46 2.11
N LEU A 64 -1.61 -1.76 2.56
CA LEU A 64 -2.22 -1.25 3.77
C LEU A 64 -2.42 -2.42 4.73
N ASP A 65 -1.93 -2.27 5.94
CA ASP A 65 -2.02 -3.27 6.99
C ASP A 65 -2.99 -2.77 8.08
N PHE A 66 -3.97 -3.60 8.47
CA PHE A 66 -4.98 -3.27 9.48
C PHE A 66 -5.05 -4.32 10.60
N ASN A 67 -5.71 -3.99 11.71
CA ASN A 67 -6.11 -5.02 12.66
C ASN A 67 -7.33 -5.80 12.14
N ASN A 68 -7.47 -7.05 12.57
CA ASN A 68 -8.63 -7.88 12.23
C ASN A 68 -9.96 -7.25 12.66
N SER A 69 -9.98 -6.51 13.78
CA SER A 69 -11.16 -5.78 14.26
C SER A 69 -11.62 -4.67 13.31
N ASP A 70 -10.70 -4.12 12.52
CA ASP A 70 -10.94 -2.92 11.72
C ASP A 70 -11.34 -3.28 10.28
N LEU A 71 -11.13 -4.54 9.86
CA LEU A 71 -11.43 -5.03 8.51
C LEU A 71 -12.85 -4.72 8.03
N PRO A 72 -13.92 -4.85 8.85
CA PRO A 72 -15.27 -4.50 8.42
C PRO A 72 -15.41 -3.04 7.95
N GLY A 73 -14.70 -2.10 8.59
CA GLY A 73 -14.80 -0.68 8.27
C GLY A 73 -14.02 -0.26 7.02
N VAL A 74 -13.05 -1.08 6.58
CA VAL A 74 -12.23 -0.80 5.40
C VAL A 74 -12.53 -1.66 4.17
N GLN A 75 -13.55 -2.53 4.21
CA GLN A 75 -13.94 -3.36 3.06
C GLN A 75 -14.25 -2.57 1.79
N LYS A 76 -14.66 -1.29 1.92
CA LYS A 76 -14.88 -0.38 0.79
C LYS A 76 -13.63 -0.16 -0.08
N LEU A 77 -12.43 -0.44 0.44
CA LEU A 77 -11.20 -0.44 -0.35
C LEU A 77 -11.27 -1.39 -1.56
N SER A 78 -11.98 -2.51 -1.42
CA SER A 78 -12.17 -3.47 -2.52
C SER A 78 -12.94 -2.86 -3.70
N LEU A 79 -13.87 -1.93 -3.43
CA LEU A 79 -14.65 -1.25 -4.47
C LEU A 79 -13.81 -0.26 -5.29
N ILE A 80 -12.67 0.20 -4.76
CA ILE A 80 -11.74 1.12 -5.44
C ILE A 80 -10.47 0.41 -5.96
N GLY A 81 -10.54 -0.93 -6.04
CA GLY A 81 -9.56 -1.77 -6.72
C GLY A 81 -8.41 -2.28 -5.84
N TYR A 82 -8.52 -2.20 -4.52
CA TYR A 82 -7.62 -2.94 -3.63
C TYR A 82 -8.05 -4.41 -3.55
N LYS A 83 -7.09 -5.31 -3.47
CA LYS A 83 -7.31 -6.73 -3.21
C LYS A 83 -7.01 -7.01 -1.74
N GLN A 84 -7.86 -7.79 -1.09
CA GLN A 84 -7.65 -8.20 0.30
C GLN A 84 -6.89 -9.53 0.36
N VAL A 85 -5.90 -9.62 1.25
CA VAL A 85 -5.21 -10.87 1.63
C VAL A 85 -4.99 -10.81 3.13
N ASN A 86 -5.63 -11.71 3.90
CA ASN A 86 -5.62 -11.66 5.36
C ASN A 86 -6.05 -10.28 5.88
N HIS A 87 -5.21 -9.66 6.71
CA HIS A 87 -5.40 -8.31 7.25
C HIS A 87 -4.84 -7.19 6.35
N TYR A 88 -4.34 -7.53 5.17
CA TYR A 88 -3.78 -6.58 4.21
C TYR A 88 -4.79 -6.22 3.11
N PHE A 89 -4.73 -4.97 2.67
CA PHE A 89 -5.31 -4.51 1.42
C PHE A 89 -4.19 -3.97 0.54
N TYR A 90 -4.09 -4.44 -0.71
CA TYR A 90 -3.05 -3.97 -1.62
C TYR A 90 -3.56 -3.62 -3.00
N LYS A 91 -2.87 -2.69 -3.67
CA LYS A 91 -3.08 -2.34 -5.07
C LYS A 91 -1.72 -2.30 -5.74
N SER A 92 -1.56 -2.98 -6.86
CA SER A 92 -0.26 -3.11 -7.52
C SER A 92 -0.38 -3.03 -9.04
N ASP A 93 0.75 -2.75 -9.69
CA ASP A 93 0.94 -3.03 -11.12
C ASP A 93 0.69 -4.52 -11.39
N ILE A 94 0.15 -4.84 -12.56
CA ILE A 94 -0.19 -6.20 -12.97
C ILE A 94 1.05 -7.10 -13.04
N LYS A 95 2.22 -6.54 -13.37
CA LYS A 95 3.48 -7.28 -13.54
C LYS A 95 4.01 -7.87 -12.23
N ILE A 96 3.74 -7.22 -11.10
CA ILE A 96 4.22 -7.65 -9.77
C ILE A 96 3.09 -8.26 -8.90
N ASN A 97 1.84 -8.24 -9.37
CA ASN A 97 0.67 -8.54 -8.54
C ASN A 97 0.71 -9.93 -7.87
N SER A 98 1.15 -10.96 -8.60
CA SER A 98 1.26 -12.33 -8.06
C SER A 98 2.35 -12.42 -6.98
N GLN A 99 3.50 -11.78 -7.18
CA GLN A 99 4.59 -11.78 -6.19
C GLN A 99 4.16 -11.08 -4.90
N ILE A 100 3.45 -9.95 -5.02
CA ILE A 100 2.86 -9.27 -3.85
C ILE A 100 1.85 -10.17 -3.15
N TYR A 101 0.90 -10.76 -3.88
CA TYR A 101 -0.08 -11.67 -3.30
C TYR A 101 0.57 -12.77 -2.46
N HIS A 102 1.57 -13.47 -3.03
CA HIS A 102 2.28 -14.53 -2.33
C HIS A 102 3.04 -14.03 -1.10
N SER A 103 3.65 -12.84 -1.18
CA SER A 103 4.37 -12.24 -0.04
C SER A 103 3.47 -11.84 1.15
N LEU A 104 2.14 -11.79 0.96
CA LEU A 104 1.15 -11.43 1.97
C LEU A 104 0.43 -12.64 2.58
N LEU A 105 0.65 -13.84 2.01
CA LEU A 105 0.12 -15.09 2.56
C LEU A 105 0.97 -15.64 3.72
N CYS A 106 2.26 -15.26 3.76
CA CYS A 106 3.24 -15.74 4.73
C CYS A 106 3.24 -14.93 6.02
#